data_AF-A0A2N9NB54-F1
#
_entry.id   AF-A0A2N9NB54-F1
#
_cell.length_a   1.000
_cell.length_b   1.000
_cell.length_c   1.000
_cell.angle_alpha   90.00
_cell.angle_beta   90.00
_cell.angle_gamma   90.00
#
_symmetry.space_group_name_H-M   'P 1'
#
loop_
_entity.id
_entity.type
_entity.pdbx_description
1 polymer ?
#
loop_
_entity_poly.entity_id
_entity_poly.type
_entity_poly.pdbx_seq_one_letter_code
_entity_poly.pdbx_strand_id
1 'polypeptide(L)'
;MATALAPVDSREVVRCDRCLLVQFRTTNNLCRRCHGSLDEDEPEIVLAPPPPQVMPTNGHSRGHLHLATAIRSIRLSNGLSQRQLAARMSVPRTYVSKIENEKATPTLSSLERLAKALEVTVPDLLSGGERNRQQEVRELMQDPFIAEMLPFVTQLNGMQMSSILTQVRDLTVRPRRTA
;
A
#
# COMPACT_ATOMS: atom_id res chain seq x y z
N MET A 1 59.09 -17.83 11.17
CA MET A 1 57.80 -17.38 11.75
C MET A 1 57.23 -16.32 10.83
N ALA A 2 56.17 -16.65 10.09
CA ALA A 2 55.56 -15.73 9.14
C ALA A 2 54.47 -14.93 9.86
N THR A 3 54.70 -13.63 10.03
CA THR A 3 53.71 -12.70 10.59
C THR A 3 52.59 -12.53 9.57
N ALA A 4 51.41 -13.09 9.84
CA ALA A 4 50.24 -12.89 9.00
C ALA A 4 49.82 -11.40 9.08
N LEU A 5 49.97 -10.69 7.96
CA LEU A 5 49.37 -9.37 7.78
C LEU A 5 47.85 -9.53 7.86
N ALA A 6 47.23 -8.88 8.85
CA ALA A 6 45.78 -8.80 8.95
C ALA A 6 45.22 -8.17 7.66
N PRO A 7 44.12 -8.69 7.08
CA PRO A 7 43.57 -8.15 5.85
C PRO A 7 43.09 -6.73 6.13
N VAL A 8 43.59 -5.78 5.33
CA VAL A 8 43.14 -4.39 5.35
C VAL A 8 41.69 -4.40 4.87
N ASP A 9 40.78 -4.25 5.82
CA ASP A 9 39.34 -4.13 5.61
C ASP A 9 39.10 -2.86 4.77
N SER A 10 39.09 -3.04 3.45
CA SER A 10 39.01 -1.96 2.46
C SER A 10 37.57 -1.49 2.41
N ARG A 11 37.19 -0.67 3.39
CA ARG A 11 35.86 -0.06 3.45
C ARG A 11 35.62 0.72 2.16
N GLU A 12 34.52 0.40 1.48
CA GLU A 12 34.07 1.02 0.24
C GLU A 12 33.90 2.54 0.41
N VAL A 13 34.39 3.33 -0.54
CA VAL A 13 34.22 4.79 -0.55
C VAL A 13 32.96 5.14 -1.33
N VAL A 14 32.00 5.77 -0.64
CA VAL A 14 30.69 6.14 -1.20
C VAL A 14 30.43 7.65 -1.06
N ARG A 15 29.69 8.22 -2.00
CA ARG A 15 29.22 9.62 -1.95
C ARG A 15 27.76 9.62 -1.53
N CYS A 16 27.41 10.43 -0.53
CA CYS A 16 26.02 10.58 -0.12
C CYS A 16 25.23 11.45 -1.10
N ASP A 17 24.15 10.94 -1.68
CA ASP A 17 23.32 11.70 -2.63
C ASP A 17 22.59 12.89 -2.01
N ARG A 18 22.39 12.87 -0.68
CA ARG A 18 21.66 13.91 0.04
C ARG A 18 22.53 15.09 0.46
N CYS A 19 23.74 14.84 0.92
CA CYS A 19 24.63 15.89 1.46
C CYS A 19 25.99 15.97 0.77
N LEU A 20 26.19 15.18 -0.29
CA LEU A 20 27.36 15.16 -1.17
C LEU A 20 28.68 14.80 -0.47
N LEU A 21 28.62 14.35 0.79
CA LEU A 21 29.77 13.95 1.57
C LEU A 21 30.35 12.65 1.02
N VAL A 22 31.66 12.67 0.73
CA VAL A 22 32.44 11.47 0.45
C VAL A 22 32.89 10.85 1.78
N GLN A 23 32.62 9.57 1.96
CA GLN A 23 32.86 8.84 3.21
C GLN A 23 33.09 7.36 2.93
N PHE A 24 33.65 6.65 3.91
CA PHE A 24 33.60 5.20 3.93
C PHE A 24 32.19 4.72 4.26
N ARG A 25 31.75 3.63 3.63
CA ARG A 25 30.50 2.95 3.96
C ARG A 25 30.55 2.55 5.44
N THR A 26 29.52 2.98 6.18
CA THR A 26 29.38 2.73 7.62
C THR A 26 28.74 1.37 7.86
N THR A 27 28.93 0.78 9.05
CA THR A 27 28.35 -0.53 9.40
C THR A 27 26.82 -0.56 9.38
N ASN A 28 26.18 0.60 9.54
CA ASN A 28 24.73 0.76 9.50
C ASN A 28 24.23 1.31 8.15
N ASN A 29 25.09 1.45 7.14
CA ASN A 29 24.78 2.03 5.83
C ASN A 29 24.12 3.42 5.88
N LEU A 30 24.36 4.17 6.97
CA LEU A 30 23.89 5.55 7.11
C LEU A 30 25.03 6.54 6.91
N CYS A 31 24.73 7.64 6.24
CA CYS A 31 25.65 8.75 6.09
C CYS A 31 26.02 9.34 7.46
N ARG A 32 27.31 9.45 7.74
CA ARG A 32 27.85 9.99 9.00
C ARG A 32 27.47 11.44 9.30
N ARG A 33 26.96 12.18 8.29
CA ARG A 33 26.59 13.58 8.42
C ARG A 33 25.08 13.80 8.43
N CYS A 34 24.35 13.24 7.46
CA CYS A 34 22.91 13.47 7.34
C CYS A 34 22.05 12.29 7.80
N HIS A 35 22.68 11.18 8.21
CA HIS A 35 22.03 9.91 8.57
C HIS A 35 21.11 9.34 7.48
N GLY A 36 21.27 9.75 6.22
CA GLY A 36 20.57 9.17 5.07
C GLY A 36 21.19 7.85 4.62
N SER A 37 20.36 6.91 4.14
CA SER A 37 20.83 5.61 3.61
C SER A 37 21.75 5.80 2.40
N LEU A 38 22.74 4.92 2.28
CA LEU A 38 23.78 4.87 1.23
C LEU A 38 23.66 3.63 0.33
N ASP A 39 22.55 2.90 0.41
CA ASP A 39 22.33 1.70 -0.39
C ASP A 39 22.03 2.09 -1.85
N GLU A 40 22.70 1.44 -2.81
CA GLU A 40 22.39 1.59 -4.23
C GLU A 40 21.00 1.02 -4.53
N ASP A 41 20.24 1.74 -5.35
CA ASP A 41 18.93 1.30 -5.80
C ASP A 41 19.05 0.06 -6.68
N GLU A 42 18.76 -1.12 -6.14
CA GLU A 42 18.29 -2.21 -7.01
C GLU A 42 17.04 -1.71 -7.75
N PRO A 43 17.02 -1.75 -9.10
CA PRO A 43 15.83 -1.38 -9.85
C PRO A 43 14.71 -2.35 -9.44
N GLU A 44 13.78 -1.84 -8.65
CA GLU A 44 12.55 -2.55 -8.30
C GLU A 44 11.84 -2.80 -9.63
N ILE A 45 11.93 -4.04 -10.13
CA ILE A 45 11.24 -4.48 -11.35
C ILE A 45 9.76 -4.20 -11.08
N VAL A 46 9.24 -3.15 -11.71
CA VAL A 46 7.82 -2.79 -11.65
C VAL A 46 7.08 -3.83 -12.48
N LEU A 47 6.90 -5.02 -11.91
CA LEU A 47 5.87 -5.94 -12.35
C LEU A 47 4.55 -5.15 -12.28
N ALA A 48 3.82 -5.16 -13.40
CA ALA A 48 2.52 -4.51 -13.54
C ALA A 48 1.69 -4.69 -12.25
N PRO A 49 1.00 -3.63 -11.77
CA PRO A 49 0.26 -3.69 -10.52
C PRO A 49 -0.61 -4.95 -10.53
N PRO A 50 -0.48 -5.84 -9.51
CA PRO A 50 -1.37 -6.99 -9.43
C PRO A 50 -2.81 -6.47 -9.41
N PRO A 51 -3.75 -7.14 -10.09
CA PRO A 51 -5.16 -6.74 -10.06
C PRO A 51 -5.58 -6.59 -8.60
N PRO A 52 -6.39 -5.57 -8.25
CA PRO A 52 -6.73 -5.26 -6.87
C PRO A 52 -7.26 -6.51 -6.17
N GLN A 53 -6.45 -7.07 -5.28
CA GLN A 53 -6.81 -8.24 -4.51
C GLN A 53 -7.72 -7.76 -3.38
N VAL A 54 -9.03 -7.88 -3.58
CA VAL A 54 -10.03 -7.77 -2.52
C VAL A 54 -9.77 -8.88 -1.52
N MET A 55 -9.04 -8.57 -0.44
CA MET A 55 -8.84 -9.48 0.67
C MET A 55 -10.13 -9.55 1.50
N PRO A 56 -10.59 -10.73 1.91
CA PRO A 56 -11.76 -10.84 2.77
C PRO A 56 -11.42 -10.33 4.17
N THR A 57 -12.01 -9.19 4.56
CA THR A 57 -11.95 -8.69 5.93
C THR A 57 -12.86 -9.54 6.81
N ASN A 58 -12.30 -10.51 7.54
CA ASN A 58 -13.03 -11.21 8.59
C ASN A 58 -13.41 -10.21 9.69
N GLY A 59 -14.70 -10.20 10.03
CA GLY A 59 -15.31 -9.18 10.86
C GLY A 59 -14.99 -9.24 12.35
N HIS A 60 -15.30 -8.11 12.98
CA HIS A 60 -15.50 -7.85 14.41
C HIS A 60 -14.25 -7.67 15.29
N SER A 61 -13.77 -6.41 15.34
CA SER A 61 -13.42 -5.77 16.62
C SER A 61 -13.68 -4.27 16.52
N ARG A 62 -14.62 -3.78 17.31
CA ARG A 62 -14.90 -2.34 17.47
C ARG A 62 -13.61 -1.64 17.92
N GLY A 63 -13.09 -0.75 17.07
CA GLY A 63 -12.17 0.31 17.50
C GLY A 63 -10.69 0.18 17.12
N HIS A 64 -10.25 -0.89 16.45
CA HIS A 64 -8.88 -0.92 15.92
C HIS A 64 -8.86 -0.29 14.52
N LEU A 65 -8.43 0.97 14.41
CA LEU A 65 -8.13 1.57 13.11
C LEU A 65 -7.00 0.75 12.48
N HIS A 66 -7.32 -0.05 11.47
CA HIS A 66 -6.34 -0.78 10.66
C HIS A 66 -5.61 0.16 9.69
N LEU A 67 -5.07 1.26 10.23
CA LEU A 67 -4.43 2.33 9.48
C LEU A 67 -3.20 1.84 8.70
N ALA A 68 -2.39 0.98 9.31
CA ALA A 68 -1.21 0.40 8.66
C ALA A 68 -1.60 -0.42 7.42
N THR A 69 -2.63 -1.26 7.54
CA THR A 69 -3.16 -2.06 6.44
C THR A 69 -3.80 -1.19 5.36
N ALA A 70 -4.55 -0.15 5.75
CA ALA A 70 -5.16 0.80 4.82
C ALA A 70 -4.13 1.60 4.01
N ILE A 71 -3.07 2.09 4.67
CA ILE A 71 -1.96 2.77 3.98
C ILE A 71 -1.31 1.82 2.97
N ARG A 72 -1.07 0.57 3.37
CA ARG A 72 -0.46 -0.43 2.51
C ARG A 72 -1.34 -0.77 1.31
N SER A 73 -2.65 -0.96 1.51
CA SER A 73 -3.58 -1.31 0.43
C SER A 73 -3.69 -0.19 -0.60
N ILE A 74 -3.87 1.06 -0.16
CA ILE A 74 -3.97 2.23 -1.04
C ILE A 74 -2.64 2.48 -1.76
N ARG A 75 -1.51 2.30 -1.07
CA ARG A 75 -0.19 2.40 -1.72
C ARG A 75 -0.06 1.40 -2.87
N LEU A 76 -0.48 0.15 -2.65
CA LEU A 76 -0.40 -0.89 -3.66
C LEU A 76 -1.40 -0.67 -4.81
N SER A 77 -2.62 -0.20 -4.54
CA SER A 77 -3.59 0.14 -5.59
C SER A 77 -3.10 1.25 -6.50
N ASN A 78 -2.31 2.18 -5.95
CA ASN A 78 -1.71 3.28 -6.70
C ASN A 78 -0.38 2.88 -7.38
N GLY A 79 0.02 1.61 -7.31
CA GLY A 79 1.27 1.12 -7.91
C GLY A 79 2.53 1.72 -7.29
N LEU A 80 2.46 2.24 -6.07
CA LEU A 80 3.57 2.92 -5.42
C LEU A 80 4.41 1.94 -4.60
N SER A 81 5.74 2.04 -4.70
CA SER A 81 6.63 1.38 -3.74
C SER A 81 6.77 2.18 -2.44
N GLN A 82 7.27 1.55 -1.37
CA GLN A 82 7.50 2.25 -0.09
C GLN A 82 8.48 3.41 -0.26
N ARG A 83 9.47 3.28 -1.15
CA ARG A 83 10.44 4.35 -1.45
C ARG A 83 9.75 5.51 -2.17
N GLN A 84 8.89 5.22 -3.15
CA GLN A 84 8.14 6.24 -3.88
C GLN A 84 7.17 6.99 -2.96
N LEU A 85 6.45 6.30 -2.08
CA LEU A 85 5.61 6.94 -1.08
C LEU A 85 6.43 7.81 -0.12
N ALA A 86 7.57 7.30 0.36
CA ALA A 86 8.46 8.04 1.24
C ALA A 86 9.03 9.31 0.58
N ALA A 87 9.37 9.23 -0.71
CA ALA A 87 9.82 10.37 -1.51
C ALA A 87 8.71 11.42 -1.64
N ARG A 88 7.48 11.03 -1.97
CA ARG A 88 6.31 11.94 -2.03
C ARG A 88 6.04 12.61 -0.69
N MET A 89 6.25 11.91 0.42
CA MET A 89 6.09 12.42 1.78
C MET A 89 7.29 13.24 2.30
N SER A 90 8.42 13.26 1.57
CA SER A 90 9.70 13.81 2.03
C SER A 90 10.17 13.22 3.37
N VAL A 91 10.08 11.89 3.52
CA VAL A 91 10.49 11.15 4.72
C VAL A 91 11.41 9.97 4.36
N PRO A 92 12.17 9.39 5.32
CA PRO A 92 12.91 8.17 5.07
C PRO A 92 11.99 6.97 4.76
N ARG A 93 12.39 6.09 3.84
CA ARG A 93 11.69 4.81 3.56
C ARG A 93 11.40 4.00 4.84
N THR A 94 12.34 4.01 5.78
CA THR A 94 12.22 3.30 7.06
C THR A 94 11.05 3.79 7.90
N TYR A 95 10.64 5.06 7.77
CA TYR A 95 9.47 5.60 8.45
C TYR A 95 8.17 5.01 7.89
N VAL A 96 8.02 4.99 6.56
CA VAL A 96 6.88 4.35 5.88
C VAL A 96 6.81 2.86 6.21
N SER A 97 7.94 2.15 6.17
CA SER A 97 7.99 0.73 6.56
C SER A 97 7.58 0.50 8.01
N LYS A 98 8.00 1.35 8.96
CA LYS A 98 7.58 1.22 10.36
C LYS A 98 6.08 1.46 10.54
N ILE A 99 5.51 2.42 9.81
CA ILE A 99 4.06 2.69 9.84
C ILE A 99 3.28 1.48 9.29
N GLU A 100 3.66 0.96 8.12
CA GLU A 100 2.97 -0.19 7.50
C GLU A 100 3.08 -1.50 8.29
N ASN A 101 4.06 -1.61 9.19
CA ASN A 101 4.25 -2.76 10.08
C ASN A 101 3.77 -2.48 11.51
N GLU A 102 3.00 -1.42 11.74
CA GLU A 102 2.47 -1.03 13.07
C GLU A 102 3.56 -0.75 14.14
N LYS A 103 4.81 -0.59 13.72
CA LYS A 103 5.96 -0.27 14.59
C LYS A 103 6.10 1.23 14.87
N ALA A 104 5.32 2.07 14.20
CA ALA A 104 5.27 3.51 14.44
C ALA A 104 3.85 4.04 14.19
N THR A 105 3.34 4.84 15.12
CA THR A 105 2.08 5.58 14.96
C THR A 105 2.39 6.95 14.33
N PRO A 106 1.80 7.29 13.17
CA PRO A 106 2.00 8.59 12.57
C PRO A 106 1.33 9.70 13.40
N THR A 107 1.96 10.88 13.47
CA THR A 107 1.31 12.09 13.98
C THR A 107 0.21 12.55 13.03
N LEU A 108 -0.69 13.43 13.48
CA LEU A 108 -1.72 14.03 12.63
C LEU A 108 -1.12 14.70 11.38
N SER A 109 -0.02 15.44 11.55
CA SER A 109 0.72 16.07 10.45
C SER A 109 1.36 15.07 9.46
N SER A 110 1.80 13.90 9.95
CA SER A 110 2.26 12.82 9.07
C SER A 110 1.11 12.13 8.36
N LEU A 111 -0.06 12.07 9.00
CA LEU A 111 -1.27 11.47 8.44
C LEU A 111 -1.86 12.32 7.32
N GLU A 112 -1.84 13.65 7.44
CA GLU A 112 -2.17 14.57 6.36
C GLU A 112 -1.21 14.44 5.17
N ARG A 113 0.10 14.31 5.43
CA ARG A 113 1.09 14.07 4.37
C ARG A 113 0.91 12.71 3.70
N LEU A 114 0.54 11.67 4.44
CA LEU A 114 0.18 10.35 3.88
C LEU A 114 -1.02 10.48 2.95
N ALA A 115 -2.11 11.08 3.43
CA ALA A 115 -3.33 11.29 2.66
C ALA A 115 -3.04 12.06 1.35
N LYS A 116 -2.27 13.15 1.43
CA LYS A 116 -1.84 13.92 0.26
C LYS A 116 -0.96 13.11 -0.71
N ALA A 117 -0.01 12.33 -0.20
CA ALA A 117 0.90 11.54 -1.04
C ALA A 117 0.21 10.35 -1.72
N LEU A 118 -0.85 9.83 -1.09
CA LEU A 118 -1.70 8.74 -1.56
C LEU A 118 -2.93 9.22 -2.35
N GLU A 119 -3.10 10.54 -2.50
CA GLU A 119 -4.22 11.16 -3.24
C GLU A 119 -5.60 10.78 -2.69
N VAL A 120 -5.71 10.64 -1.37
CA VAL A 120 -6.96 10.33 -0.64
C VAL A 120 -7.21 11.34 0.47
N THR A 121 -8.43 11.36 1.02
CA THR A 121 -8.71 12.17 2.21
C THR A 121 -8.28 11.46 3.50
N VAL A 122 -8.03 12.24 4.55
CA VAL A 122 -7.73 11.70 5.89
C VAL A 122 -8.85 10.77 6.41
N PRO A 123 -10.14 11.12 6.28
CA PRO A 123 -11.23 10.20 6.62
C PRO A 123 -11.20 8.88 5.86
N ASP A 124 -10.86 8.88 4.57
CA ASP A 124 -10.79 7.66 3.75
C ASP A 124 -9.66 6.74 4.21
N LEU A 125 -8.52 7.34 4.53
CA LEU A 125 -7.35 6.65 5.08
C LEU A 125 -7.65 6.00 6.43
N LEU A 126 -8.37 6.71 7.31
CA LEU A 126 -8.75 6.24 8.65
C LEU A 126 -9.86 5.18 8.62
N SER A 127 -10.74 5.25 7.62
CA SER A 127 -11.85 4.31 7.47
C SER A 127 -11.45 3.05 6.70
N GLY A 128 -10.19 2.91 6.31
CA GLY A 128 -9.71 1.74 5.55
C GLY A 128 -10.43 1.55 4.21
N GLY A 129 -10.96 2.62 3.61
CA GLY A 129 -11.81 2.53 2.42
C GLY A 129 -13.24 2.00 2.69
N GLU A 130 -13.64 1.70 3.94
CA GLU A 130 -15.02 1.26 4.24
C GLU A 130 -16.05 2.35 3.96
N ARG A 131 -15.70 3.63 4.21
CA ARG A 131 -16.53 4.77 3.79
C ARG A 131 -16.74 4.79 2.28
N ASN A 132 -15.69 4.46 1.51
CA ASN A 132 -15.80 4.35 0.07
C ASN A 132 -16.74 3.20 -0.31
N ARG A 133 -16.64 2.01 0.34
CA ARG A 133 -17.58 0.90 0.08
C ARG A 133 -19.03 1.25 0.41
N GLN A 134 -19.29 1.92 1.52
CA GLN A 134 -20.66 2.35 1.88
C GLN A 134 -21.20 3.40 0.91
N GLN A 135 -20.34 4.30 0.44
CA GLN A 135 -20.70 5.33 -0.53
C GLN A 135 -20.94 4.72 -1.92
N GLU A 136 -20.05 3.86 -2.39
CA GLU A 136 -20.19 3.08 -3.62
C GLU A 136 -21.49 2.26 -3.61
N VAL A 137 -21.81 1.57 -2.50
CA VAL A 137 -23.08 0.84 -2.37
C VAL A 137 -24.27 1.80 -2.46
N ARG A 138 -24.21 2.96 -1.82
CA ARG A 138 -25.29 3.97 -1.91
C ARG A 138 -25.47 4.50 -3.33
N GLU A 139 -24.38 4.74 -4.04
CA GLU A 139 -24.40 5.18 -5.43
C GLU A 139 -24.96 4.08 -6.35
N LEU A 140 -24.54 2.83 -6.15
CA LEU A 140 -25.11 1.69 -6.87
C LEU A 140 -26.61 1.53 -6.59
N MET A 141 -27.07 1.79 -5.36
CA MET A 141 -28.49 1.73 -5.00
C MET A 141 -29.32 2.89 -5.59
N GLN A 142 -28.68 3.97 -6.03
CA GLN A 142 -29.34 5.07 -6.75
C GLN A 142 -29.50 4.78 -8.24
N ASP A 143 -28.77 3.79 -8.78
CA ASP A 143 -28.96 3.36 -10.16
C ASP A 143 -30.38 2.80 -10.36
N PRO A 144 -31.17 3.34 -11.32
CA PRO A 144 -32.56 2.93 -11.51
C PRO A 144 -32.71 1.44 -11.80
N PHE A 145 -31.79 0.86 -12.57
CA PHE A 145 -31.83 -0.56 -12.92
C PHE A 145 -31.52 -1.44 -11.70
N ILE A 146 -30.51 -1.08 -10.90
CA ILE A 146 -30.21 -1.81 -9.65
C ILE A 146 -31.36 -1.68 -8.64
N ALA A 147 -31.99 -0.51 -8.55
CA ALA A 147 -33.13 -0.29 -7.67
C ALA A 147 -34.34 -1.17 -8.04
N GLU A 148 -34.62 -1.35 -9.34
CA GLU A 148 -35.67 -2.25 -9.83
C GLU A 148 -35.41 -3.72 -9.49
N MET A 149 -34.15 -4.14 -9.43
CA MET A 149 -33.79 -5.52 -9.09
C MET A 149 -33.92 -5.83 -7.59
N LEU A 150 -33.87 -4.81 -6.72
CA LEU A 150 -33.81 -4.97 -5.26
C LEU A 150 -34.90 -5.88 -4.65
N PRO A 151 -36.20 -5.75 -5.03
CA PRO A 151 -37.26 -6.57 -4.45
C PRO A 151 -37.07 -8.07 -4.74
N PHE A 152 -36.47 -8.42 -5.88
CA PHE A 152 -36.22 -9.81 -6.25
C PHE A 152 -35.02 -10.37 -5.49
N VAL A 153 -33.96 -9.57 -5.32
CA VAL A 153 -32.76 -9.96 -4.58
C VAL A 153 -33.10 -10.32 -3.13
N THR A 154 -34.02 -9.58 -2.49
CA THR A 154 -34.46 -9.85 -1.11
C THR A 154 -35.24 -11.16 -0.94
N GLN A 155 -35.74 -11.75 -2.02
CA GLN A 155 -36.51 -13.00 -1.99
C GLN A 155 -35.64 -14.25 -2.18
N LEU A 156 -34.35 -14.09 -2.50
CA LEU A 156 -33.46 -15.20 -2.79
C LEU A 156 -32.98 -15.89 -1.50
N ASN A 157 -32.97 -17.21 -1.50
CA ASN A 157 -32.30 -17.99 -0.48
C ASN A 157 -30.78 -18.13 -0.75
N GLY A 158 -30.03 -18.65 0.22
CA GLY A 158 -28.56 -18.74 0.12
C GLY A 158 -28.04 -19.55 -1.07
N MET A 159 -28.76 -20.59 -1.50
CA MET A 159 -28.36 -21.42 -2.65
C MET A 159 -28.66 -20.71 -3.99
N GLN A 160 -29.80 -20.02 -4.07
CA GLN A 160 -30.14 -19.22 -5.26
C GLN A 160 -29.17 -18.05 -5.42
N MET A 161 -28.84 -17.37 -4.33
CA MET A 161 -27.88 -16.27 -4.33
C MET A 161 -26.48 -16.73 -4.79
N SER A 162 -25.98 -17.86 -4.29
CA SER A 162 -24.66 -18.37 -4.67
C SER A 162 -24.60 -18.78 -6.15
N SER A 163 -25.67 -19.38 -6.66
CA SER A 163 -25.79 -19.73 -8.08
C SER A 163 -25.79 -18.49 -8.98
N ILE A 164 -26.58 -17.46 -8.63
CA ILE A 164 -26.63 -16.20 -9.38
C ILE A 164 -25.26 -15.50 -9.38
N LEU A 165 -24.61 -15.38 -8.23
CA LEU A 165 -23.28 -14.75 -8.14
C LEU A 165 -22.23 -15.49 -8.99
N THR A 166 -22.32 -16.81 -9.06
CA THR A 166 -21.43 -17.63 -9.90
C THR A 166 -21.67 -17.34 -11.38
N GLN A 167 -22.94 -17.31 -11.83
CA GLN A 167 -23.28 -17.00 -13.21
C GLN A 167 -22.88 -15.57 -13.62
N VAL A 168 -23.10 -14.58 -12.74
CA VAL A 168 -22.66 -13.19 -12.97
C VAL A 168 -21.13 -13.11 -13.10
N ARG A 169 -20.38 -13.88 -12.29
CA ARG A 169 -18.92 -13.95 -12.43
C ARG A 169 -18.51 -14.54 -13.78
N ASP A 170 -19.16 -15.60 -14.24
CA ASP A 170 -18.85 -16.20 -15.54
C ASP A 170 -19.17 -15.25 -16.72
N LEU A 171 -20.24 -14.47 -16.61
CA LEU A 171 -20.63 -13.46 -17.60
C LEU A 171 -19.66 -12.26 -17.66
N THR A 172 -19.02 -11.92 -16.54
CA THR A 172 -18.08 -10.78 -16.46
C THR A 172 -16.66 -11.16 -16.87
N VAL A 173 -16.29 -12.44 -16.75
CA VAL A 173 -14.94 -12.94 -17.12
C VAL A 173 -14.83 -13.30 -18.61
N ARG A 174 -15.94 -13.63 -19.29
CA ARG A 174 -15.93 -13.97 -20.72
C ARG A 174 -16.22 -12.71 -21.57
N PRO A 175 -15.30 -12.26 -22.45
CA PRO A 175 -15.61 -11.16 -23.35
C PRO A 175 -16.79 -11.57 -24.23
N ARG A 176 -17.84 -10.74 -24.25
CA ARG A 176 -19.00 -10.93 -25.14
C ARG A 176 -18.46 -11.18 -26.55
N ARG A 177 -18.65 -12.40 -27.08
CA ARG A 177 -18.47 -12.65 -28.51
C ARG A 177 -19.51 -11.80 -29.22
N THR A 178 -19.07 -10.69 -29.80
CA THR A 178 -19.88 -9.90 -30.72
C THR A 178 -20.19 -10.77 -31.93
N ALA A 179 -21.49 -10.97 -32.18
CA ALA A 179 -21.99 -11.53 -33.42
C ALA A 179 -21.92 -10.49 -34.54
#